data_AF-A0A8H7GI85-F1
#
_entry.id   AF-A0A8H7GI85-F1
#
_cell.length_a   1.000
_cell.length_b   1.000
_cell.length_c   1.000
_cell.angle_alpha   90.00
_cell.angle_beta   90.00
_cell.angle_gamma   90.00
#
_symmetry.space_group_name_H-M   'P 1'
#
loop_
_entity.id
_entity.type
_entity.pdbx_description
1 polymer ?
#
loop_
_entity_poly.entity_id
_entity_poly.type
_entity_poly.pdbx_seq_one_letter_code
_entity_poly.pdbx_strand_id
1 'polypeptide(L)'
;MASGTNNFFASTTTASASYPVSFHQFAHVRAIEFTGERSKMAILPLPDSRTTADVYRHANAMHDEIERFHFLLREWKQRVALHPAPDAHSPESSFPDGIVPLLFTVIEQALPCVRRGNTIDPPLISAWPKMWPWLKFYAEHARRRRHKCNLLGKFAPEMNWLVHDLVMDTVRVFTIHGHSPPNKLFEVFVSTPGLQSLLAAMWIDEVRDSRSLRDLRGCILPRALSSEAGSLLAQEIINAYGGSAEEAAKLIPKRIRLALRQESPHLDHLTNEFGVLDKHRNNKLSPFNPYLSPLPKSYLRLARDVILWLLELPPSEEERSKLACVCFTLIIAVITESPNYSCALDVLSHEIPALLYKASFLCSRGTNSEIFHQETRLILNQFLPRFLTHRPMLDLAREASRVLTRPPKRKHTALFTAHIKYFTDAVDLMWGRYLSPSDSDLRFYGNAMLSDLVLNMHQYNRAALQPFRLPLLVFNYESKFPDQPHDAYGVDIALVDVASAAVPVYAQPRHARVRREWCAALAERDARPAWTTFPLSLVMSHGPAAPRRQVMTALLSVYTAGESYKALAVGADDSWDAATRPRIKWIQYAFERG
;
A
#
# COMPACT_ATOMS: atom_id res chain seq x y z
N MET A 1 31.96 -21.46 -11.65
CA MET A 1 31.04 -22.21 -12.54
C MET A 1 30.18 -23.12 -11.68
N ALA A 2 28.95 -23.37 -12.13
CA ALA A 2 27.87 -24.16 -11.51
C ALA A 2 27.10 -23.49 -10.36
N SER A 3 25.95 -22.95 -10.75
CA SER A 3 24.80 -22.55 -9.95
C SER A 3 24.14 -23.76 -9.27
N GLY A 4 23.74 -23.59 -8.00
CA GLY A 4 22.95 -24.56 -7.23
C GLY A 4 21.80 -23.86 -6.51
N THR A 5 20.60 -24.39 -6.74
CA THR A 5 19.23 -23.99 -6.40
C THR A 5 18.89 -23.87 -4.91
N ASN A 6 17.78 -23.18 -4.60
CA ASN A 6 16.75 -23.70 -3.68
C ASN A 6 15.38 -23.00 -3.87
N ASN A 7 14.44 -23.73 -4.47
CA ASN A 7 13.00 -23.49 -4.41
C ASN A 7 12.48 -24.01 -3.06
N PHE A 8 11.89 -23.16 -2.23
CA PHE A 8 11.19 -23.56 -1.00
C PHE A 8 9.74 -23.08 -1.05
N PHE A 9 8.86 -23.96 -1.50
CA PHE A 9 7.46 -24.07 -1.04
C PHE A 9 7.07 -25.53 -1.26
N ALA A 10 7.24 -26.36 -0.23
CA ALA A 10 6.68 -27.70 -0.17
C ALA A 10 5.72 -27.76 1.02
N SER A 11 4.53 -28.27 0.73
CA SER A 11 3.41 -28.49 1.63
C SER A 11 3.75 -29.44 2.77
N THR A 12 3.28 -29.12 3.97
CA THR A 12 3.03 -30.13 5.01
C THR A 12 1.59 -30.00 5.53
N THR A 13 0.77 -30.94 5.08
CA THR A 13 -0.48 -31.38 5.69
C THR A 13 -0.23 -31.92 7.08
N THR A 14 -0.91 -31.35 8.09
CA THR A 14 -1.37 -32.10 9.28
C THR A 14 -2.74 -31.55 9.68
N ALA A 15 -3.63 -32.49 10.04
CA ALA A 15 -5.04 -32.28 10.31
C ALA A 15 -5.34 -32.13 11.81
N SER A 16 -6.55 -31.63 12.09
CA SER A 16 -7.24 -31.47 13.39
C SER A 16 -6.80 -30.22 14.20
N ALA A 17 -7.69 -29.45 14.85
CA ALA A 17 -9.08 -29.66 15.20
C ALA A 17 -9.83 -28.33 15.46
N SER A 18 -11.16 -28.44 15.41
CA SER A 18 -12.21 -27.67 16.12
C SER A 18 -12.42 -26.18 15.82
N TYR A 19 -13.44 -25.90 15.01
CA TYR A 19 -14.21 -24.65 15.07
C TYR A 19 -15.54 -24.92 15.79
N PRO A 20 -15.88 -24.21 16.88
CA PRO A 20 -17.25 -24.12 17.34
C PRO A 20 -17.89 -22.90 16.67
N VAL A 21 -18.64 -23.12 15.59
CA VAL A 21 -19.64 -22.15 15.14
C VAL A 21 -20.99 -22.83 15.25
N SER A 22 -21.80 -22.36 16.20
CA SER A 22 -23.11 -22.92 16.51
C SER A 22 -24.03 -22.84 15.27
N PHE A 23 -24.38 -24.00 14.73
CA PHE A 23 -25.20 -24.17 13.53
C PHE A 23 -26.72 -23.94 13.75
N HIS A 24 -27.14 -23.40 14.90
CA HIS A 24 -28.56 -23.33 15.25
C HIS A 24 -29.31 -22.04 14.87
N GLN A 25 -28.66 -21.03 14.28
CA GLN A 25 -29.33 -19.77 13.93
C GLN A 25 -29.66 -19.55 12.45
N PHE A 26 -29.23 -20.44 11.53
CA PHE A 26 -29.45 -20.24 10.09
C PHE A 26 -30.61 -21.05 9.47
N ALA A 27 -31.17 -22.02 10.19
CA ALA A 27 -32.23 -22.88 9.66
C ALA A 27 -33.64 -22.25 9.68
N HIS A 28 -33.84 -21.10 10.34
CA HIS A 28 -35.19 -20.60 10.65
C HIS A 28 -35.67 -19.34 9.90
N VAL A 29 -34.91 -18.80 8.93
CA VAL A 29 -35.29 -17.51 8.28
C VAL A 29 -35.32 -17.54 6.73
N ARG A 30 -35.08 -18.65 6.03
CA ARG A 30 -35.14 -18.67 4.54
C ARG A 30 -36.43 -19.27 3.95
N ALA A 31 -37.55 -18.97 4.58
CA ALA A 31 -38.88 -19.04 3.97
C ALA A 31 -39.47 -17.62 3.93
N ILE A 32 -38.75 -16.65 3.35
CA ILE A 32 -39.30 -15.30 3.12
C ILE A 32 -40.00 -15.31 1.76
N GLU A 33 -41.32 -15.37 1.83
CA GLU A 33 -42.31 -14.70 0.99
C GLU A 33 -41.94 -14.48 -0.48
N PHE A 34 -42.17 -15.52 -1.29
CA PHE A 34 -42.49 -15.38 -2.71
C PHE A 34 -44.00 -15.09 -2.90
N THR A 35 -44.55 -14.20 -2.08
CA THR A 35 -45.99 -13.86 -2.10
C THR A 35 -46.15 -12.36 -2.16
N GLY A 36 -46.38 -11.82 -3.36
CA GLY A 36 -46.98 -10.49 -3.46
C GLY A 36 -46.57 -9.64 -4.65
N GLU A 37 -46.80 -10.10 -5.88
CA GLU A 37 -47.37 -9.26 -6.94
C GLU A 37 -47.87 -10.17 -8.07
N ARG A 38 -49.13 -10.59 -7.96
CA ARG A 38 -49.84 -11.31 -9.04
C ARG A 38 -50.06 -10.36 -10.21
N SER A 39 -49.07 -10.27 -11.10
CA SER A 39 -49.34 -9.87 -12.47
C SER A 39 -49.94 -11.07 -13.20
N LYS A 40 -51.21 -10.96 -13.58
CA LYS A 40 -51.97 -11.99 -14.28
C LYS A 40 -51.33 -12.27 -15.65
N MET A 41 -50.47 -13.26 -15.74
CA MET A 41 -50.15 -13.94 -17.00
C MET A 41 -50.29 -15.44 -16.79
N ALA A 42 -51.04 -16.07 -17.70
CA ALA A 42 -51.31 -17.50 -17.69
C ALA A 42 -50.01 -18.27 -17.98
N ILE A 43 -49.28 -18.62 -16.93
CA ILE A 43 -48.24 -19.65 -16.99
C ILE A 43 -49.00 -20.98 -17.00
N LEU A 44 -48.83 -21.75 -18.08
CA LEU A 44 -49.34 -23.13 -18.16
C LEU A 44 -48.93 -23.87 -16.89
N PRO A 45 -49.87 -24.46 -16.13
CA PRO A 45 -49.52 -25.21 -14.93
C PRO A 45 -48.59 -26.34 -15.35
N LEU A 46 -47.37 -26.33 -14.80
CA LEU A 46 -46.41 -27.41 -14.90
C LEU A 46 -47.12 -28.73 -14.55
N PRO A 47 -47.00 -29.78 -15.36
CA PRO A 47 -47.59 -31.07 -15.06
C PRO A 47 -46.68 -31.80 -14.07
N ASP A 48 -46.80 -31.52 -12.77
CA ASP A 48 -46.34 -32.45 -11.74
C ASP A 48 -46.96 -32.18 -10.36
N SER A 49 -47.31 -33.27 -9.66
CA SER A 49 -48.13 -33.29 -8.43
C SER A 49 -47.46 -32.76 -7.15
N ARG A 50 -46.22 -32.28 -7.20
CA ARG A 50 -45.47 -31.80 -6.02
C ARG A 50 -45.04 -30.34 -6.18
N THR A 51 -45.51 -29.48 -5.28
CA THR A 51 -45.08 -28.08 -5.23
C THR A 51 -43.62 -27.97 -4.77
N THR A 52 -42.94 -26.87 -5.07
CA THR A 52 -41.57 -26.59 -4.57
C THR A 52 -41.49 -26.68 -3.03
N ALA A 53 -42.56 -26.31 -2.32
CA ALA A 53 -42.65 -26.42 -0.86
C ALA A 53 -42.70 -27.89 -0.38
N ASP A 54 -43.32 -28.79 -1.13
CA ASP A 54 -43.35 -30.23 -0.81
C ASP A 54 -41.97 -30.87 -0.98
N VAL A 55 -41.26 -30.48 -2.04
CA VAL A 55 -39.87 -30.92 -2.28
C VAL A 55 -38.99 -30.54 -1.10
N TYR A 56 -39.06 -29.29 -0.62
CA TYR A 56 -38.25 -28.87 0.52
C TYR A 56 -38.63 -29.56 1.82
N ARG A 57 -39.92 -29.74 2.11
CA ARG A 57 -40.36 -30.49 3.30
C ARG A 57 -39.83 -31.92 3.28
N HIS A 58 -39.85 -32.58 2.12
CA HIS A 58 -39.33 -33.93 1.97
C HIS A 58 -37.81 -33.98 2.13
N ALA A 59 -37.07 -33.06 1.50
CA ALA A 59 -35.61 -32.96 1.63
C ALA A 59 -35.19 -32.71 3.09
N ASN A 60 -35.91 -31.86 3.82
CA ASN A 60 -35.62 -31.56 5.23
C ASN A 60 -35.90 -32.74 6.17
N ALA A 61 -36.79 -33.67 5.78
CA ALA A 61 -37.04 -34.89 6.54
C ALA A 61 -35.94 -35.95 6.35
N MET A 62 -35.12 -35.84 5.29
CA MET A 62 -33.99 -36.74 5.05
C MET A 62 -32.86 -36.42 6.03
N HIS A 63 -32.40 -37.42 6.78
CA HIS A 63 -31.33 -37.25 7.76
C HIS A 63 -29.94 -37.39 7.13
N ASP A 64 -29.84 -38.18 6.05
CA ASP A 64 -28.60 -38.36 5.30
C ASP A 64 -28.39 -37.24 4.27
N GLU A 65 -27.23 -36.59 4.32
CA GLU A 65 -26.90 -35.45 3.45
C GLU A 65 -26.69 -35.86 1.99
N ILE A 66 -26.17 -37.06 1.74
CA ILE A 66 -25.94 -37.59 0.39
C ILE A 66 -27.29 -37.90 -0.26
N GLU A 67 -28.17 -38.59 0.47
CA GLU A 67 -29.54 -38.89 0.05
C GLU A 67 -30.30 -37.59 -0.27
N ARG A 68 -30.21 -36.60 0.63
CA ARG A 68 -30.82 -35.29 0.43
C ARG A 68 -30.29 -34.60 -0.83
N PHE A 69 -28.98 -34.59 -1.03
CA PHE A 69 -28.36 -34.03 -2.23
C PHE A 69 -28.87 -34.73 -3.51
N HIS A 70 -28.88 -36.06 -3.53
CA HIS A 70 -29.35 -36.84 -4.69
C HIS A 70 -30.84 -36.63 -4.98
N PHE A 71 -31.67 -36.53 -3.94
CA PHE A 71 -33.09 -36.22 -4.07
C PHE A 71 -33.28 -34.84 -4.72
N LEU A 72 -32.66 -33.80 -4.17
CA LEU A 72 -32.77 -32.43 -4.70
C LEU A 72 -32.24 -32.33 -6.13
N LEU A 73 -31.13 -33.00 -6.44
CA LEU A 73 -30.58 -33.02 -7.78
C LEU A 73 -31.51 -33.70 -8.79
N ARG A 74 -32.22 -34.77 -8.38
CA ARG A 74 -33.19 -35.47 -9.22
C ARG A 74 -34.39 -34.59 -9.52
N GLU A 75 -34.96 -33.96 -8.50
CA GLU A 75 -36.06 -33.01 -8.62
C GLU A 75 -35.67 -31.84 -9.53
N TRP A 76 -34.44 -31.33 -9.39
CA TRP A 76 -33.92 -30.28 -10.25
C TRP A 76 -33.82 -30.73 -11.71
N LYS A 77 -33.26 -31.92 -11.96
CA LYS A 77 -33.15 -32.49 -13.31
C LYS A 77 -34.51 -32.68 -13.97
N GLN A 78 -35.52 -33.15 -13.24
CA GLN A 78 -36.87 -33.35 -13.75
C GLN A 78 -37.52 -32.03 -14.19
N ARG A 79 -37.41 -31.00 -13.36
CA ARG A 79 -37.98 -29.68 -13.68
C ARG A 79 -37.26 -29.00 -14.84
N VAL A 80 -35.92 -29.07 -14.89
CA VAL A 80 -35.14 -28.44 -15.97
C VAL A 80 -35.22 -29.20 -17.29
N ALA A 81 -35.51 -30.50 -17.29
CA ALA A 81 -35.71 -31.25 -18.54
C ALA A 81 -36.84 -30.66 -19.41
N LEU A 82 -37.83 -30.02 -18.78
CA LEU A 82 -38.97 -29.39 -19.45
C LEU A 82 -38.72 -27.93 -19.83
N HIS A 83 -37.61 -27.34 -19.36
CA HIS A 83 -37.34 -25.92 -19.47
C HIS A 83 -35.86 -25.64 -19.79
N PRO A 84 -35.51 -25.36 -21.06
CA PRO A 84 -34.16 -24.92 -21.41
C PRO A 84 -33.85 -23.58 -20.74
N ALA A 85 -32.57 -23.31 -20.50
CA ALA A 85 -32.15 -22.03 -19.94
C ALA A 85 -32.48 -20.90 -20.93
N PRO A 86 -33.08 -19.79 -20.47
CA PRO A 86 -33.43 -18.67 -21.32
C PRO A 86 -32.19 -17.91 -21.80
N ASP A 87 -32.32 -17.21 -22.93
CA ASP A 87 -31.28 -16.30 -23.42
C ASP A 87 -31.05 -15.18 -22.41
N ALA A 88 -29.80 -14.70 -22.33
CA ALA A 88 -29.40 -13.62 -21.43
C ALA A 88 -30.31 -12.38 -21.51
N HIS A 89 -30.91 -12.10 -22.67
CA HIS A 89 -31.77 -10.92 -22.86
C HIS A 89 -33.24 -11.13 -22.48
N SER A 90 -33.62 -12.32 -22.04
CA SER A 90 -35.00 -12.65 -21.68
C SER A 90 -35.45 -11.88 -20.41
N PRO A 91 -36.69 -11.38 -20.36
CA PRO A 91 -37.23 -10.67 -19.20
C PRO A 91 -37.45 -11.61 -18.01
N GLU A 92 -37.46 -11.08 -16.79
CA GLU A 92 -37.61 -11.93 -15.61
C GLU A 92 -38.96 -12.61 -15.43
N SER A 93 -40.01 -12.06 -16.02
CA SER A 93 -41.34 -12.64 -15.93
C SER A 93 -41.50 -13.96 -16.70
N SER A 94 -40.44 -14.45 -17.37
CA SER A 94 -40.47 -15.62 -18.24
C SER A 94 -40.26 -16.96 -17.52
N PHE A 95 -40.06 -16.97 -16.20
CA PHE A 95 -39.45 -18.12 -15.54
C PHE A 95 -40.46 -19.12 -14.97
N PRO A 96 -40.19 -20.43 -15.07
CA PRO A 96 -40.90 -21.44 -14.31
C PRO A 96 -40.56 -21.31 -12.81
N ASP A 97 -41.59 -21.20 -11.99
CA ASP A 97 -41.43 -21.10 -10.53
C ASP A 97 -40.64 -22.30 -9.97
N GLY A 98 -39.65 -22.01 -9.13
CA GLY A 98 -38.95 -23.02 -8.32
C GLY A 98 -37.68 -23.64 -8.92
N ILE A 99 -37.30 -23.38 -10.18
CA ILE A 99 -36.03 -23.89 -10.74
C ILE A 99 -34.81 -23.27 -10.01
N VAL A 100 -34.84 -21.96 -9.80
CA VAL A 100 -33.73 -21.19 -9.18
C VAL A 100 -33.55 -21.56 -7.71
N PRO A 101 -34.59 -21.49 -6.86
CA PRO A 101 -34.43 -21.86 -5.47
C PRO A 101 -33.91 -23.30 -5.33
N LEU A 102 -34.34 -24.20 -6.22
CA LEU A 102 -33.90 -25.59 -6.21
C LEU A 102 -32.42 -25.73 -6.64
N LEU A 103 -31.96 -24.96 -7.65
CA LEU A 103 -30.55 -24.86 -8.02
C LEU A 103 -29.70 -24.40 -6.82
N PHE A 104 -30.14 -23.36 -6.11
CA PHE A 104 -29.49 -22.86 -4.90
C PHE A 104 -29.34 -23.98 -3.86
N THR A 105 -30.44 -24.69 -3.59
CA THR A 105 -30.47 -25.73 -2.56
C THR A 105 -29.57 -26.91 -2.95
N VAL A 106 -29.50 -27.28 -4.22
CA VAL A 106 -28.59 -28.34 -4.71
C VAL A 106 -27.13 -27.97 -4.43
N ILE A 107 -26.71 -26.74 -4.74
CA ILE A 107 -25.32 -26.29 -4.50
C ILE A 107 -25.03 -26.15 -3.00
N GLU A 108 -25.97 -25.60 -2.23
CA GLU A 108 -25.84 -25.47 -0.77
C GLU A 108 -25.67 -26.84 -0.10
N GLN A 109 -26.41 -27.87 -0.54
CA GLN A 109 -26.26 -29.25 -0.03
C GLN A 109 -25.03 -29.96 -0.60
N ALA A 110 -24.55 -29.60 -1.79
CA ALA A 110 -23.33 -30.17 -2.35
C ALA A 110 -22.11 -29.83 -1.48
N LEU A 111 -22.00 -28.60 -0.99
CA LEU A 111 -20.85 -28.12 -0.23
C LEU A 111 -20.49 -28.98 1.00
N PRO A 112 -21.40 -29.31 1.94
CA PRO A 112 -21.08 -30.18 3.07
C PRO A 112 -20.71 -31.61 2.63
N CYS A 113 -21.37 -32.15 1.60
CA CYS A 113 -21.03 -33.47 1.07
C CYS A 113 -19.59 -33.50 0.53
N VAL A 114 -19.20 -32.52 -0.29
CA VAL A 114 -17.82 -32.46 -0.79
C VAL A 114 -16.86 -32.28 0.39
N ARG A 115 -17.12 -31.37 1.35
CA ARG A 115 -16.25 -31.15 2.52
C ARG A 115 -15.95 -32.43 3.31
N ARG A 116 -16.91 -33.34 3.41
CA ARG A 116 -16.76 -34.62 4.14
C ARG A 116 -16.10 -35.72 3.31
N GLY A 117 -15.74 -35.43 2.06
CA GLY A 117 -15.17 -36.42 1.14
C GLY A 117 -16.21 -37.36 0.54
N ASN A 118 -17.50 -37.02 0.60
CA ASN A 118 -18.55 -37.83 0.01
C ASN A 118 -18.50 -37.72 -1.52
N THR A 119 -18.67 -38.85 -2.21
CA THR A 119 -18.55 -38.94 -3.67
C THR A 119 -19.80 -38.41 -4.39
N ILE A 120 -19.92 -37.09 -4.48
CA ILE A 120 -20.98 -36.42 -5.25
C ILE A 120 -20.52 -35.92 -6.63
N ASP A 121 -19.26 -36.14 -6.98
CA ASP A 121 -18.67 -35.60 -8.22
C ASP A 121 -19.37 -36.12 -9.47
N PRO A 122 -19.56 -37.45 -9.69
CA PRO A 122 -20.20 -37.94 -10.91
C PRO A 122 -21.61 -37.37 -11.18
N PRO A 123 -22.55 -37.36 -10.21
CA PRO A 123 -23.89 -36.84 -10.46
C PRO A 123 -23.91 -35.32 -10.67
N LEU A 124 -23.02 -34.57 -10.00
CA LEU A 124 -22.89 -33.12 -10.15
C LEU A 124 -22.28 -32.75 -11.51
N ILE A 125 -21.19 -33.41 -11.91
CA ILE A 125 -20.56 -33.25 -13.23
C ILE A 125 -21.58 -33.50 -14.35
N SER A 126 -22.37 -34.57 -14.23
CA SER A 126 -23.42 -34.89 -15.21
C SER A 126 -24.52 -33.82 -15.29
N ALA A 127 -24.83 -33.14 -14.18
CA ALA A 127 -25.85 -32.10 -14.14
C ALA A 127 -25.34 -30.73 -14.58
N TRP A 128 -24.04 -30.46 -14.39
CA TRP A 128 -23.42 -29.16 -14.55
C TRP A 128 -23.67 -28.49 -15.91
N PRO A 129 -23.58 -29.18 -17.07
CA PRO A 129 -23.87 -28.56 -18.38
C PRO A 129 -25.29 -27.97 -18.50
N LYS A 130 -26.24 -28.46 -17.71
CA LYS A 130 -27.59 -27.90 -17.62
C LYS A 130 -27.73 -26.85 -16.52
N MET A 131 -27.00 -26.99 -15.41
CA MET A 131 -27.04 -26.06 -14.28
C MET A 131 -26.35 -24.73 -14.62
N TRP A 132 -25.24 -24.79 -15.33
CA TRP A 132 -24.41 -23.64 -15.66
C TRP A 132 -25.15 -22.56 -16.45
N PRO A 133 -25.86 -22.86 -17.56
CA PRO A 133 -26.60 -21.85 -18.29
C PRO A 133 -27.62 -21.09 -17.43
N TRP A 134 -28.31 -21.79 -16.53
CA TRP A 134 -29.22 -21.18 -15.56
C TRP A 134 -28.47 -20.28 -14.56
N LEU A 135 -27.37 -20.76 -13.97
CA LEU A 135 -26.56 -19.96 -13.04
C LEU A 135 -26.01 -18.70 -13.72
N LYS A 136 -25.46 -18.84 -14.94
CA LYS A 136 -24.94 -17.73 -15.75
C LYS A 136 -26.01 -16.70 -16.01
N PHE A 137 -27.18 -17.14 -16.49
CA PHE A 137 -28.31 -16.28 -16.78
C PHE A 137 -28.73 -15.46 -15.54
N TYR A 138 -28.91 -16.11 -14.39
CA TYR A 138 -29.31 -15.41 -13.15
C TYR A 138 -28.23 -14.44 -12.65
N ALA A 139 -26.97 -14.85 -12.70
CA ALA A 139 -25.87 -14.00 -12.28
C ALA A 139 -25.78 -12.74 -13.17
N GLU A 140 -25.91 -12.87 -14.49
CA GLU A 140 -25.91 -11.72 -15.40
C GLU A 140 -27.11 -10.79 -15.18
N HIS A 141 -28.28 -11.35 -14.86
CA HIS A 141 -29.47 -10.55 -14.59
C HIS A 141 -29.37 -9.80 -13.25
N ALA A 142 -28.90 -10.48 -12.19
CA ALA A 142 -28.63 -9.87 -10.88
C ALA A 142 -27.61 -8.72 -10.99
N ARG A 143 -26.56 -8.91 -11.80
CA ARG A 143 -25.55 -7.87 -12.09
C ARG A 143 -26.15 -6.67 -12.82
N ARG A 144 -26.95 -6.88 -13.87
CA ARG A 144 -27.64 -5.80 -14.60
C ARG A 144 -28.56 -5.00 -13.68
N ARG A 145 -29.31 -5.68 -12.82
CA ARG A 145 -30.14 -5.04 -11.80
C ARG A 145 -29.34 -4.22 -10.82
N ARG A 146 -28.23 -4.76 -10.30
CA ARG A 146 -27.33 -4.03 -9.40
C ARG A 146 -26.78 -2.79 -10.07
N HIS A 147 -26.28 -2.90 -11.29
CA HIS A 147 -25.77 -1.76 -12.05
C HIS A 147 -26.85 -0.67 -12.21
N LYS A 148 -28.07 -1.05 -12.56
CA LYS A 148 -29.21 -0.12 -12.65
C LYS A 148 -29.54 0.53 -11.30
N CYS A 149 -29.53 -0.23 -10.20
CA CYS A 149 -29.76 0.31 -8.86
C CYS A 149 -28.68 1.33 -8.48
N ASN A 150 -27.40 1.01 -8.75
CA ASN A 150 -26.26 1.87 -8.46
C ASN A 150 -26.32 3.18 -9.24
N LEU A 151 -26.66 3.14 -10.54
CA LEU A 151 -26.87 4.33 -11.37
C LEU A 151 -28.02 5.21 -10.86
N LEU A 152 -29.10 4.59 -10.38
CA LEU A 152 -30.24 5.30 -9.79
C LEU A 152 -30.01 5.71 -8.33
N GLY A 153 -28.84 5.39 -7.77
CA GLY A 153 -28.49 5.63 -6.39
C GLY A 153 -29.37 4.91 -5.36
N LYS A 154 -30.08 3.86 -5.77
CA LYS A 154 -30.94 3.05 -4.90
C LYS A 154 -30.14 1.89 -4.30
N PHE A 155 -30.46 1.53 -3.06
CA PHE A 155 -29.91 0.32 -2.45
C PHE A 155 -30.43 -0.90 -3.22
N ALA A 156 -29.52 -1.80 -3.60
CA ALA A 156 -29.90 -3.04 -4.26
C ALA A 156 -30.58 -3.99 -3.25
N PRO A 157 -31.72 -4.62 -3.59
CA PRO A 157 -32.39 -5.59 -2.72
C PRO A 157 -31.46 -6.75 -2.31
N GLU A 158 -31.68 -7.34 -1.13
CA GLU A 158 -30.92 -8.49 -0.59
C GLU A 158 -30.83 -9.67 -1.57
N MET A 159 -31.87 -9.90 -2.37
CA MET A 159 -31.93 -10.98 -3.36
C MET A 159 -30.79 -10.93 -4.41
N ASN A 160 -30.28 -9.73 -4.75
CA ASN A 160 -29.17 -9.59 -5.71
C ASN A 160 -27.84 -10.11 -5.15
N TRP A 161 -27.71 -10.20 -3.82
CA TRP A 161 -26.52 -10.74 -3.14
C TRP A 161 -26.59 -12.25 -2.98
N LEU A 162 -27.78 -12.83 -2.81
CA LEU A 162 -27.97 -14.28 -2.75
C LEU A 162 -27.41 -14.98 -4.00
N VAL A 163 -27.65 -14.43 -5.19
CA VAL A 163 -27.09 -14.97 -6.45
C VAL A 163 -25.56 -14.89 -6.47
N HIS A 164 -25.01 -13.81 -5.90
CA HIS A 164 -23.57 -13.65 -5.79
C HIS A 164 -22.97 -14.71 -4.85
N ASP A 165 -23.62 -14.97 -3.72
CA ASP A 165 -23.24 -16.02 -2.77
C ASP A 165 -23.31 -17.40 -3.42
N LEU A 166 -24.38 -17.69 -4.17
CA LEU A 166 -24.49 -18.96 -4.90
C LEU A 166 -23.33 -19.19 -5.86
N VAL A 167 -22.93 -18.19 -6.64
CA VAL A 167 -21.79 -18.33 -7.57
C VAL A 167 -20.52 -18.64 -6.79
N MET A 168 -20.29 -17.97 -5.66
CA MET A 168 -19.09 -18.19 -4.84
C MET A 168 -19.11 -19.53 -4.09
N ASP A 169 -20.28 -20.00 -3.66
CA ASP A 169 -20.45 -21.35 -3.12
C ASP A 169 -20.25 -22.41 -4.20
N THR A 170 -20.67 -22.14 -5.44
CA THR A 170 -20.35 -22.99 -6.58
C THR A 170 -18.84 -23.04 -6.80
N VAL A 171 -18.13 -21.90 -6.77
CA VAL A 171 -16.66 -21.90 -6.83
C VAL A 171 -16.10 -22.79 -5.72
N ARG A 172 -16.55 -22.64 -4.48
CA ARG A 172 -16.11 -23.46 -3.35
C ARG A 172 -16.31 -24.95 -3.60
N VAL A 173 -17.52 -25.38 -3.96
CA VAL A 173 -17.85 -26.79 -4.22
C VAL A 173 -16.89 -27.41 -5.23
N PHE A 174 -16.61 -26.68 -6.32
CA PHE A 174 -15.79 -27.19 -7.42
C PHE A 174 -14.28 -27.09 -7.17
N THR A 175 -13.83 -26.36 -6.14
CA THR A 175 -12.38 -26.15 -5.86
C THR A 175 -11.90 -26.71 -4.52
N ILE A 176 -12.79 -27.21 -3.65
CA ILE A 176 -12.47 -27.49 -2.22
C ILE A 176 -11.47 -28.63 -1.97
N HIS A 177 -11.28 -29.54 -2.92
CA HIS A 177 -10.29 -30.65 -2.83
C HIS A 177 -9.04 -30.43 -3.66
N GLY A 178 -8.77 -29.18 -4.02
CA GLY A 178 -7.50 -28.77 -4.59
C GLY A 178 -7.47 -28.80 -6.10
N HIS A 179 -6.55 -28.00 -6.59
CA HIS A 179 -6.17 -27.81 -7.99
C HIS A 179 -4.86 -28.53 -8.31
N SER A 180 -4.32 -29.32 -7.37
CA SER A 180 -3.05 -30.05 -7.51
C SER A 180 -3.01 -31.31 -6.64
N PRO A 181 -3.31 -32.51 -7.19
CA PRO A 181 -3.82 -32.71 -8.55
C PRO A 181 -5.26 -32.18 -8.70
N PRO A 182 -5.63 -31.61 -9.85
CA PRO A 182 -7.00 -31.16 -10.09
C PRO A 182 -7.96 -32.36 -10.06
N ASN A 183 -9.08 -32.21 -9.36
CA ASN A 183 -10.16 -33.21 -9.42
C ASN A 183 -11.05 -32.97 -10.66
N LYS A 184 -11.88 -33.96 -11.00
CA LYS A 184 -12.76 -33.86 -12.18
C LYS A 184 -13.76 -32.70 -12.10
N LEU A 185 -14.19 -32.33 -10.88
CA LEU A 185 -15.03 -31.15 -10.69
C LEU A 185 -14.29 -29.88 -11.13
N PHE A 186 -13.06 -29.68 -10.67
CA PHE A 186 -12.21 -28.56 -11.03
C PHE A 186 -11.99 -28.49 -12.54
N GLU A 187 -11.70 -29.61 -13.20
CA GLU A 187 -11.51 -29.67 -14.66
C GLU A 187 -12.78 -29.21 -15.41
N VAL A 188 -13.95 -29.71 -15.02
CA VAL A 188 -15.24 -29.31 -15.60
C VAL A 188 -15.52 -27.83 -15.33
N PHE A 189 -15.21 -27.35 -14.14
CA PHE A 189 -15.37 -25.95 -13.76
C PHE A 189 -14.50 -25.04 -14.63
N VAL A 190 -13.19 -25.27 -14.69
CA VAL A 190 -12.26 -24.41 -15.44
C VAL A 190 -12.51 -24.45 -16.95
N SER A 191 -12.95 -25.59 -17.49
CA SER A 191 -13.30 -25.74 -18.91
C SER A 191 -14.67 -25.18 -19.29
N THR A 192 -15.49 -24.74 -18.33
CA THR A 192 -16.84 -24.24 -18.59
C THR A 192 -16.82 -22.91 -19.35
N PRO A 193 -17.40 -22.84 -20.57
CA PRO A 193 -17.37 -21.62 -21.37
C PRO A 193 -18.06 -20.43 -20.70
N GLY A 194 -17.35 -19.29 -20.67
CA GLY A 194 -17.85 -18.01 -20.12
C GLY A 194 -17.88 -17.92 -18.60
N LEU A 195 -17.46 -18.97 -17.87
CA LEU A 195 -17.41 -18.94 -16.41
C LEU A 195 -16.39 -17.92 -15.89
N GLN A 196 -15.18 -17.93 -16.43
CA GLN A 196 -14.14 -17.00 -16.01
C GLN A 196 -14.50 -15.55 -16.32
N SER A 197 -15.15 -15.30 -17.46
CA SER A 197 -15.70 -13.98 -17.81
C SER A 197 -16.75 -13.52 -16.79
N LEU A 198 -17.63 -14.42 -16.35
CA LEU A 198 -18.59 -14.09 -15.29
C LEU A 198 -17.90 -13.77 -13.96
N LEU A 199 -16.93 -14.60 -13.54
CA LEU A 199 -16.19 -14.40 -12.29
C LEU A 199 -15.39 -13.10 -12.30
N ALA A 200 -14.69 -12.80 -13.40
CA ALA A 200 -13.97 -11.55 -13.60
C ALA A 200 -14.90 -10.33 -13.48
N ALA A 201 -16.06 -10.41 -14.13
CA ALA A 201 -16.99 -9.31 -14.17
C ALA A 201 -17.69 -9.09 -12.81
N MET A 202 -17.97 -10.16 -12.06
CA MET A 202 -18.43 -10.05 -10.66
C MET A 202 -17.36 -9.45 -9.74
N TRP A 203 -16.11 -9.92 -9.88
CA TRP A 203 -14.97 -9.40 -9.13
C TRP A 203 -14.74 -7.90 -9.38
N ILE A 204 -14.94 -7.43 -10.61
CA ILE A 204 -14.89 -6.00 -10.95
C ILE A 204 -16.07 -5.22 -10.34
N ASP A 205 -17.28 -5.76 -10.41
CA ASP A 205 -18.48 -5.10 -9.90
C ASP A 205 -18.38 -4.82 -8.39
N GLU A 206 -17.79 -5.73 -7.63
CA GLU A 206 -17.50 -5.53 -6.20
C GLU A 206 -16.60 -4.32 -5.91
N VAL A 207 -15.66 -3.99 -6.80
CA VAL A 207 -14.75 -2.84 -6.62
C VAL A 207 -15.43 -1.52 -7.03
N ARG A 208 -16.34 -1.59 -8.01
CA ARG A 208 -17.05 -0.42 -8.55
C ARG A 208 -18.15 0.07 -7.62
N ASP A 209 -18.73 -0.82 -6.83
CA ASP A 209 -19.80 -0.49 -5.89
C ASP A 209 -19.26 0.13 -4.59
N SER A 210 -18.96 1.42 -4.64
CA SER A 210 -18.50 2.19 -3.46
C SER A 210 -19.53 2.29 -2.34
N ARG A 211 -20.80 1.95 -2.58
CA ARG A 211 -21.89 2.05 -1.58
C ARG A 211 -22.11 0.74 -0.83
N SER A 212 -21.68 -0.40 -1.37
CA SER A 212 -21.78 -1.68 -0.69
C SER A 212 -20.49 -2.01 0.07
N LEU A 213 -20.35 -1.43 1.27
CA LEU A 213 -19.29 -1.81 2.23
C LEU A 213 -19.51 -3.21 2.85
N ARG A 214 -20.48 -3.99 2.35
CA ARG A 214 -21.05 -5.12 3.09
C ARG A 214 -20.45 -6.49 2.81
N ASP A 215 -19.86 -6.78 1.63
CA ASP A 215 -19.07 -8.02 1.47
C ASP A 215 -18.30 -8.10 0.14
N LEU A 216 -17.02 -8.50 0.19
CA LEU A 216 -16.16 -8.79 -0.97
C LEU A 216 -16.07 -10.31 -1.12
N ARG A 217 -17.03 -10.92 -1.80
CA ARG A 217 -17.13 -12.39 -1.91
C ARG A 217 -16.15 -12.98 -2.91
N GLY A 218 -15.78 -12.22 -3.94
CA GLY A 218 -14.80 -12.58 -4.96
C GLY A 218 -13.37 -12.71 -4.42
N CYS A 219 -13.13 -12.37 -3.15
CA CYS A 219 -11.83 -12.56 -2.51
C CYS A 219 -11.40 -14.02 -2.48
N ILE A 220 -12.29 -15.01 -2.62
CA ILE A 220 -11.92 -16.44 -2.57
C ILE A 220 -11.18 -16.96 -3.82
N LEU A 221 -11.35 -16.29 -4.96
CA LEU A 221 -10.81 -16.73 -6.26
C LEU A 221 -9.30 -17.06 -6.29
N PRO A 222 -8.40 -16.34 -5.58
CA PRO A 222 -6.97 -16.62 -5.59
C PRO A 222 -6.61 -17.97 -4.98
N ARG A 223 -7.33 -18.36 -3.92
CA ARG A 223 -7.19 -19.66 -3.24
C ARG A 223 -7.87 -20.77 -4.03
N ALA A 224 -8.98 -20.44 -4.69
CA ALA A 224 -9.81 -21.40 -5.41
C ALA A 224 -9.18 -21.84 -6.74
N LEU A 225 -8.43 -20.96 -7.42
CA LEU A 225 -7.92 -21.19 -8.77
C LEU A 225 -6.43 -21.55 -8.80
N SER A 226 -6.07 -22.49 -9.68
CA SER A 226 -4.66 -22.82 -10.00
C SER A 226 -3.89 -21.59 -10.52
N SER A 227 -2.56 -21.71 -10.65
CA SER A 227 -1.74 -20.64 -11.25
C SER A 227 -2.20 -20.31 -12.70
N GLU A 228 -2.47 -21.35 -13.48
CA GLU A 228 -2.94 -21.24 -14.86
C GLU A 228 -4.35 -20.63 -14.94
N ALA A 229 -5.32 -21.19 -14.20
CA ALA A 229 -6.69 -20.66 -14.18
C ALA A 229 -6.75 -19.24 -13.61
N GLY A 230 -5.87 -18.88 -12.68
CA GLY A 230 -5.73 -17.52 -12.19
C GLY A 230 -5.15 -16.55 -13.23
N SER A 231 -4.28 -17.03 -14.12
CA SER A 231 -3.73 -16.21 -15.22
C SER A 231 -4.79 -15.95 -16.29
N LEU A 232 -5.63 -16.94 -16.60
CA LEU A 232 -6.78 -16.76 -17.49
C LEU A 232 -7.82 -15.82 -16.88
N LEU A 233 -8.13 -15.95 -15.59
CA LEU A 233 -9.01 -15.00 -14.89
C LEU A 233 -8.46 -13.57 -14.95
N ALA A 234 -7.14 -13.38 -14.79
CA ALA A 234 -6.52 -12.06 -14.94
C ALA A 234 -6.74 -11.47 -16.34
N GLN A 235 -6.62 -12.29 -17.39
CA GLN A 235 -6.91 -11.86 -18.76
C GLN A 235 -8.39 -11.45 -18.93
N GLU A 236 -9.31 -12.21 -18.35
CA GLU A 236 -10.74 -11.87 -18.37
C GLU A 236 -11.05 -10.57 -17.62
N ILE A 237 -10.35 -10.30 -16.50
CA ILE A 237 -10.46 -9.02 -15.78
C ILE A 237 -9.96 -7.87 -16.67
N ILE A 238 -8.85 -8.05 -17.38
CA ILE A 238 -8.32 -7.04 -18.30
C ILE A 238 -9.34 -6.75 -19.41
N ASN A 239 -9.85 -7.80 -20.04
CA ASN A 239 -10.85 -7.68 -21.11
C ASN A 239 -12.10 -6.94 -20.62
N ALA A 240 -12.62 -7.32 -19.45
CA ALA A 240 -13.82 -6.72 -18.86
C ALA A 240 -13.61 -5.28 -18.33
N TYR A 241 -12.36 -4.88 -18.06
CA TYR A 241 -12.00 -3.53 -17.60
C TYR A 241 -11.46 -2.62 -18.71
N GLY A 242 -11.84 -2.87 -19.96
CA GLY A 242 -11.52 -2.01 -21.10
C GLY A 242 -10.19 -2.32 -21.78
N GLY A 243 -9.59 -3.48 -21.51
CA GLY A 243 -8.40 -3.99 -22.22
C GLY A 243 -7.06 -3.49 -21.68
N SER A 244 -7.04 -2.53 -20.75
CA SER A 244 -5.79 -2.03 -20.14
C SER A 244 -5.38 -2.86 -18.93
N ALA A 245 -4.25 -3.57 -19.06
CA ALA A 245 -3.66 -4.34 -17.97
C ALA A 245 -3.21 -3.46 -16.80
N GLU A 246 -2.72 -2.25 -17.09
CA GLU A 246 -2.33 -1.28 -16.07
C GLU A 246 -3.53 -0.84 -15.22
N GLU A 247 -4.63 -0.43 -15.87
CA GLU A 247 -5.83 0.04 -15.17
C GLU A 247 -6.52 -1.09 -14.39
N ALA A 248 -6.54 -2.30 -14.94
CA ALA A 248 -7.04 -3.48 -14.25
C ALA A 248 -6.18 -3.83 -13.02
N ALA A 249 -4.84 -3.76 -13.11
CA ALA A 249 -3.95 -4.00 -11.97
C ALA A 249 -4.20 -3.01 -10.81
N LYS A 250 -4.59 -1.76 -11.10
CA LYS A 250 -4.97 -0.75 -10.09
C LYS A 250 -6.20 -1.16 -9.27
N LEU A 251 -6.99 -2.17 -9.67
CA LEU A 251 -8.11 -2.69 -8.90
C LEU A 251 -7.67 -3.48 -7.67
N ILE A 252 -6.55 -4.20 -7.73
CA ILE A 252 -6.04 -5.02 -6.62
C ILE A 252 -5.83 -4.18 -5.34
N PRO A 253 -5.05 -3.09 -5.34
CA PRO A 253 -4.89 -2.26 -4.16
C PRO A 253 -6.15 -1.48 -3.80
N LYS A 254 -7.09 -1.25 -4.74
CA LYS A 254 -8.41 -0.68 -4.40
C LYS A 254 -9.24 -1.67 -3.60
N ARG A 255 -9.23 -2.95 -3.96
CA ARG A 255 -9.93 -4.01 -3.23
C ARG A 255 -9.41 -4.24 -1.84
N ILE A 256 -8.09 -4.27 -1.64
CA ILE A 256 -7.50 -4.37 -0.29
C ILE A 256 -7.99 -3.21 0.59
N ARG A 257 -8.03 -1.99 0.04
CA ARG A 257 -8.57 -0.83 0.78
C ARG A 257 -10.06 -0.93 1.06
N LEU A 258 -10.85 -1.45 0.11
CA LEU A 258 -12.29 -1.69 0.32
C LEU A 258 -12.52 -2.74 1.40
N ALA A 259 -11.77 -3.86 1.38
CA ALA A 259 -11.81 -4.90 2.38
C ALA A 259 -11.53 -4.35 3.79
N LEU A 260 -10.54 -3.48 3.90
CA LEU A 260 -10.19 -2.82 5.16
C LEU A 260 -11.28 -1.84 5.66
N ARG A 261 -12.06 -1.26 4.76
CA ARG A 261 -13.08 -0.24 5.05
C ARG A 261 -14.50 -0.80 5.23
N GLN A 262 -14.66 -2.12 5.17
CA GLN A 262 -15.97 -2.75 5.39
C GLN A 262 -16.49 -2.45 6.80
N GLU A 263 -17.81 -2.49 6.98
CA GLU A 263 -18.43 -2.30 8.31
C GLU A 263 -17.91 -3.34 9.32
N SER A 264 -17.60 -4.55 8.84
CA SER A 264 -16.93 -5.62 9.58
C SER A 264 -15.84 -6.25 8.70
N PRO A 265 -14.60 -5.74 8.72
CA PRO A 265 -13.52 -6.29 7.92
C PRO A 265 -13.19 -7.72 8.37
N HIS A 266 -13.10 -8.65 7.42
CA HIS A 266 -12.77 -10.05 7.68
C HIS A 266 -11.30 -10.34 7.35
N LEU A 267 -10.60 -10.98 8.29
CA LEU A 267 -9.18 -11.31 8.16
C LEU A 267 -8.91 -12.23 6.95
N ASP A 268 -9.79 -13.20 6.72
CA ASP A 268 -9.72 -14.10 5.56
C ASP A 268 -9.81 -13.35 4.23
N HIS A 269 -10.71 -12.36 4.14
CA HIS A 269 -10.90 -11.58 2.92
C HIS A 269 -9.62 -10.80 2.59
N LEU A 270 -9.06 -10.08 3.57
CA LEU A 270 -7.81 -9.38 3.41
C LEU A 270 -6.67 -10.33 3.04
N THR A 271 -6.54 -11.46 3.74
CA THR A 271 -5.52 -12.46 3.45
C THR A 271 -5.60 -12.95 2.00
N ASN A 272 -6.79 -13.23 1.49
CA ASN A 272 -6.92 -13.66 0.12
C ASN A 272 -6.63 -12.55 -0.89
N GLU A 273 -7.01 -11.29 -0.62
CA GLU A 273 -6.69 -10.15 -1.50
C GLU A 273 -5.18 -9.88 -1.56
N PHE A 274 -4.46 -10.02 -0.44
CA PHE A 274 -2.99 -10.02 -0.46
C PHE A 274 -2.42 -11.23 -1.20
N GLY A 275 -3.10 -12.38 -1.14
CA GLY A 275 -2.78 -13.55 -1.96
C GLY A 275 -2.92 -13.29 -3.47
N VAL A 276 -3.92 -12.50 -3.91
CA VAL A 276 -4.02 -12.03 -5.31
C VAL A 276 -2.74 -11.28 -5.68
N LEU A 277 -2.39 -10.28 -4.87
CA LEU A 277 -1.27 -9.38 -5.11
C LEU A 277 0.03 -10.17 -5.22
N ASP A 278 0.31 -11.03 -4.24
CA ASP A 278 1.54 -11.82 -4.19
C ASP A 278 1.66 -12.78 -5.38
N LYS A 279 0.56 -13.50 -5.70
CA LYS A 279 0.50 -14.43 -6.84
C LYS A 279 0.84 -13.74 -8.16
N HIS A 280 0.27 -12.57 -8.41
CA HIS A 280 0.49 -11.85 -9.68
C HIS A 280 1.83 -11.08 -9.71
N ARG A 281 2.29 -10.58 -8.56
CA ARG A 281 3.61 -9.93 -8.44
C ARG A 281 4.77 -10.92 -8.63
N ASN A 282 4.65 -12.13 -8.08
CA ASN A 282 5.76 -13.09 -8.13
C ASN A 282 5.74 -13.95 -9.40
N ASN A 283 4.61 -14.00 -10.11
CA ASN A 283 4.50 -14.72 -11.38
C ASN A 283 4.82 -13.81 -12.58
N LYS A 284 6.02 -13.97 -13.16
CA LYS A 284 6.46 -13.23 -14.37
C LYS A 284 5.57 -13.45 -15.60
N LEU A 285 4.81 -14.55 -15.65
CA LEU A 285 3.87 -14.84 -16.73
C LEU A 285 2.51 -14.16 -16.52
N SER A 286 2.28 -13.56 -15.35
CA SER A 286 1.04 -12.84 -15.11
C SER A 286 0.97 -11.56 -15.93
N PRO A 287 -0.18 -11.25 -16.55
CA PRO A 287 -0.33 -10.00 -17.29
C PRO A 287 -0.33 -8.74 -16.39
N PHE A 288 -0.54 -8.90 -15.07
CA PHE A 288 -0.43 -7.80 -14.10
C PHE A 288 1.00 -7.58 -13.59
N ASN A 289 1.92 -8.53 -13.82
CA ASN A 289 3.27 -8.48 -13.28
C ASN A 289 4.02 -7.17 -13.57
N PRO A 290 4.01 -6.64 -14.82
CA PRO A 290 4.75 -5.42 -15.14
C PRO A 290 4.28 -4.17 -14.37
N TYR A 291 3.06 -4.21 -13.83
CA TYR A 291 2.43 -3.09 -13.11
C TYR A 291 2.40 -3.30 -11.59
N LEU A 292 2.81 -4.48 -11.13
CA LEU A 292 2.92 -4.85 -9.71
C LEU A 292 4.38 -5.08 -9.28
N SER A 293 5.33 -5.05 -10.22
CA SER A 293 6.78 -5.17 -9.99
C SER A 293 7.52 -4.23 -10.96
N PRO A 294 8.09 -3.10 -10.50
CA PRO A 294 8.22 -2.71 -9.10
C PRO A 294 6.90 -2.22 -8.48
N LEU A 295 6.75 -2.42 -7.17
CA LEU A 295 5.61 -1.97 -6.39
C LEU A 295 5.66 -0.45 -6.18
N PRO A 296 4.55 0.27 -6.42
CA PRO A 296 4.44 1.68 -6.09
C PRO A 296 4.62 1.94 -4.59
N LYS A 297 5.27 3.06 -4.22
CA LYS A 297 5.45 3.47 -2.82
C LYS A 297 4.15 3.59 -2.01
N SER A 298 3.03 3.84 -2.70
CA SER A 298 1.69 3.86 -2.07
C SER A 298 1.31 2.56 -1.35
N TYR A 299 1.99 1.44 -1.63
CA TYR A 299 1.81 0.18 -0.91
C TYR A 299 2.38 0.21 0.50
N LEU A 300 3.35 1.09 0.83
CA LEU A 300 3.82 1.30 2.20
C LEU A 300 2.66 1.75 3.10
N ARG A 301 1.90 2.75 2.65
CA ARG A 301 0.72 3.24 3.37
C ARG A 301 -0.36 2.17 3.47
N LEU A 302 -0.58 1.39 2.42
CA LEU A 302 -1.55 0.28 2.45
C LEU A 302 -1.17 -0.77 3.50
N ALA A 303 0.08 -1.24 3.50
CA ALA A 303 0.59 -2.20 4.48
C ALA A 303 0.49 -1.64 5.91
N ARG A 304 0.87 -0.37 6.11
CA ARG A 304 0.75 0.35 7.38
C ARG A 304 -0.69 0.33 7.90
N ASP A 305 -1.65 0.72 7.07
CA ASP A 305 -3.06 0.82 7.46
C ASP A 305 -3.63 -0.55 7.85
N VAL A 306 -3.24 -1.62 7.13
CA VAL A 306 -3.63 -3.00 7.48
C VAL A 306 -2.99 -3.47 8.79
N ILE A 307 -1.70 -3.20 9.01
CA ILE A 307 -1.02 -3.55 10.27
C ILE A 307 -1.66 -2.83 11.45
N LEU A 308 -2.01 -1.55 11.30
CA LEU A 308 -2.69 -0.79 12.35
C LEU A 308 -4.03 -1.44 12.73
N TRP A 309 -4.85 -1.75 11.73
CA TRP A 309 -6.11 -2.46 11.95
C TRP A 309 -5.88 -3.83 12.60
N LEU A 310 -4.90 -4.61 12.15
CA LEU A 310 -4.55 -5.89 12.74
C LEU A 310 -4.17 -5.78 14.21
N LEU A 311 -3.53 -4.68 14.65
CA LEU A 311 -3.16 -4.47 16.04
C LEU A 311 -4.37 -4.17 16.94
N GLU A 312 -5.47 -3.67 16.38
CA GLU A 312 -6.72 -3.34 17.10
C GLU A 312 -7.62 -4.56 17.35
N LEU A 313 -7.44 -5.64 16.58
CA LEU A 313 -8.28 -6.84 16.67
C LEU A 313 -8.11 -7.64 17.98
N PRO A 314 -9.14 -8.41 18.39
CA PRO A 314 -9.08 -9.36 19.50
C PRO A 314 -8.10 -10.54 19.25
N PRO A 315 -7.74 -11.33 20.27
CA PRO A 315 -6.47 -12.06 20.37
C PRO A 315 -6.32 -13.36 19.53
N SER A 316 -6.92 -13.47 18.34
CA SER A 316 -6.53 -14.54 17.40
C SER A 316 -5.12 -14.26 16.85
N GLU A 317 -4.08 -14.58 17.63
CA GLU A 317 -2.70 -14.15 17.36
C GLU A 317 -2.10 -14.76 16.08
N GLU A 318 -2.47 -15.99 15.71
CA GLU A 318 -1.80 -16.72 14.61
C GLU A 318 -2.10 -16.15 13.22
N GLU A 319 -3.37 -16.02 12.85
CA GLU A 319 -3.76 -15.52 11.51
C GLU A 319 -3.39 -14.04 11.36
N ARG A 320 -3.54 -13.26 12.44
CA ARG A 320 -3.12 -11.85 12.49
C ARG A 320 -1.62 -11.72 12.29
N SER A 321 -0.83 -12.58 12.94
CA SER A 321 0.63 -12.64 12.81
C SER A 321 1.04 -12.93 11.37
N LYS A 322 0.38 -13.90 10.73
CA LYS A 322 0.63 -14.25 9.33
C LYS A 322 0.38 -13.06 8.40
N LEU A 323 -0.78 -12.39 8.50
CA LEU A 323 -1.08 -11.25 7.62
C LEU A 323 -0.16 -10.04 7.90
N ALA A 324 0.21 -9.81 9.17
CA ALA A 324 1.18 -8.78 9.52
C ALA A 324 2.55 -9.05 8.88
N CYS A 325 3.04 -10.30 8.90
CA CYS A 325 4.27 -10.68 8.22
C CYS A 325 4.18 -10.46 6.70
N VAL A 326 3.05 -10.82 6.06
CA VAL A 326 2.82 -10.53 4.63
C VAL A 326 2.90 -9.02 4.35
N CYS A 327 2.36 -8.18 5.23
CA CYS A 327 2.48 -6.73 5.11
C CYS A 327 3.92 -6.22 5.24
N PHE A 328 4.73 -6.81 6.12
CA PHE A 328 6.16 -6.46 6.23
C PHE A 328 6.99 -6.95 5.04
N THR A 329 6.71 -8.14 4.52
CA THR A 329 7.32 -8.62 3.26
C THR A 329 6.96 -7.71 2.09
N LEU A 330 5.72 -7.18 2.04
CA LEU A 330 5.32 -6.19 1.05
C LEU A 330 6.10 -4.87 1.18
N ILE A 331 6.32 -4.40 2.42
CA ILE A 331 7.15 -3.22 2.68
C ILE A 331 8.59 -3.46 2.19
N ILE A 332 9.14 -4.64 2.44
CA ILE A 332 10.48 -5.03 1.97
C ILE A 332 10.55 -5.09 0.45
N ALA A 333 9.53 -5.62 -0.22
CA ALA A 333 9.44 -5.59 -1.68
C ALA A 333 9.55 -4.15 -2.22
N VAL A 334 8.78 -3.20 -1.68
CA VAL A 334 8.87 -1.78 -2.06
C VAL A 334 10.28 -1.20 -1.81
N ILE A 335 10.86 -1.50 -0.65
CA ILE A 335 12.20 -1.01 -0.27
C ILE A 335 13.28 -1.54 -1.21
N THR A 336 13.25 -2.84 -1.52
CA THR A 336 14.27 -3.51 -2.36
C THR A 336 14.18 -3.11 -3.82
N GLU A 337 12.98 -2.86 -4.33
CA GLU A 337 12.74 -2.44 -5.71
C GLU A 337 12.96 -0.93 -5.93
N SER A 338 12.93 -0.13 -4.86
CA SER A 338 13.19 1.32 -4.91
C SER A 338 13.99 1.80 -3.69
N PRO A 339 15.25 1.37 -3.52
CA PRO A 339 16.07 1.64 -2.33
C PRO A 339 16.69 3.04 -2.36
N ASN A 340 15.85 4.09 -2.41
CA ASN A 340 16.27 5.48 -2.52
C ASN A 340 15.86 6.32 -1.30
N TYR A 341 16.44 7.52 -1.22
CA TYR A 341 16.20 8.49 -0.15
C TYR A 341 14.71 8.75 0.10
N SER A 342 13.93 8.98 -0.96
CA SER A 342 12.49 9.22 -0.84
C SER A 342 11.73 8.01 -0.28
N CYS A 343 12.15 6.77 -0.59
CA CYS A 343 11.55 5.58 0.01
C CYS A 343 11.90 5.47 1.50
N ALA A 344 13.14 5.79 1.90
CA ALA A 344 13.52 5.85 3.31
C ALA A 344 12.72 6.91 4.09
N LEU A 345 12.47 8.07 3.47
CA LEU A 345 11.60 9.11 4.01
C LEU A 345 10.18 8.57 4.23
N ASP A 346 9.59 7.87 3.26
CA ASP A 346 8.25 7.30 3.38
C ASP A 346 8.18 6.25 4.49
N VAL A 347 9.20 5.38 4.62
CA VAL A 347 9.27 4.36 5.69
C VAL A 347 9.30 4.99 7.08
N LEU A 348 10.07 6.07 7.26
CA LEU A 348 10.12 6.79 8.53
C LEU A 348 8.84 7.59 8.78
N SER A 349 8.33 8.30 7.77
CA SER A 349 7.13 9.15 7.86
C SER A 349 5.85 8.34 8.09
N HIS A 350 5.81 7.09 7.62
CA HIS A 350 4.72 6.15 7.90
C HIS A 350 4.90 5.36 9.20
N GLU A 351 5.89 5.71 10.02
CA GLU A 351 6.15 5.12 11.34
C GLU A 351 6.41 3.61 11.30
N ILE A 352 6.94 3.08 10.18
CA ILE A 352 7.18 1.64 10.01
C ILE A 352 8.04 1.05 11.16
N PRO A 353 9.12 1.70 11.65
CA PRO A 353 9.85 1.21 12.82
C PRO A 353 8.98 1.06 14.07
N ALA A 354 8.11 2.03 14.35
CA ALA A 354 7.19 1.96 15.49
C ALA A 354 6.15 0.84 15.30
N LEU A 355 5.71 0.59 14.06
CA LEU A 355 4.84 -0.56 13.76
C LEU A 355 5.54 -1.90 13.96
N LEU A 356 6.79 -2.06 13.53
CA LEU A 356 7.58 -3.26 13.84
C LEU A 356 7.62 -3.50 15.36
N TYR A 357 7.86 -2.46 16.14
CA TYR A 357 7.87 -2.54 17.60
C TYR A 357 6.53 -2.94 18.22
N LYS A 358 5.42 -2.42 17.69
CA LYS A 358 4.07 -2.79 18.18
C LYS A 358 3.69 -4.21 17.74
N ALA A 359 4.01 -4.58 16.51
CA ALA A 359 3.69 -5.87 15.91
C ALA A 359 4.59 -7.01 16.40
N SER A 360 5.74 -6.73 17.01
CA SER A 360 6.62 -7.79 17.51
C SER A 360 5.94 -8.70 18.53
N PHE A 361 4.99 -8.23 19.32
CA PHE A 361 4.25 -9.09 20.25
C PHE A 361 3.35 -10.10 19.54
N LEU A 362 2.86 -9.72 18.36
CA LEU A 362 2.03 -10.56 17.50
C LEU A 362 2.91 -11.53 16.69
N CYS A 363 4.02 -11.05 16.16
CA CYS A 363 4.81 -11.78 15.16
C CYS A 363 6.04 -12.52 15.71
N SER A 364 6.55 -12.18 16.89
CA SER A 364 7.80 -12.78 17.42
C SER A 364 7.60 -14.12 18.12
N ARG A 365 6.39 -14.70 18.06
CA ARG A 365 6.06 -16.01 18.63
C ARG A 365 5.40 -16.87 17.57
N GLY A 366 5.73 -18.15 17.54
CA GLY A 366 5.15 -19.11 16.60
C GLY A 366 5.90 -19.20 15.26
N THR A 367 5.21 -19.74 14.26
CA THR A 367 5.78 -20.15 12.97
C THR A 367 6.28 -18.98 12.11
N ASN A 368 5.78 -17.76 12.32
CA ASN A 368 6.13 -16.59 11.53
C ASN A 368 7.28 -15.74 12.12
N SER A 369 7.86 -16.15 13.25
CA SER A 369 8.87 -15.33 13.97
C SER A 369 10.15 -15.13 13.18
N GLU A 370 10.59 -16.15 12.44
CA GLU A 370 11.80 -16.08 11.63
C GLU A 370 11.66 -15.05 10.50
N ILE A 371 10.55 -15.13 9.76
CA ILE A 371 10.21 -14.18 8.70
C ILE A 371 10.18 -12.76 9.29
N PHE A 372 9.46 -12.56 10.39
CA PHE A 372 9.36 -11.26 11.03
C PHE A 372 10.72 -10.68 11.46
N HIS A 373 11.59 -11.52 12.04
CA HIS A 373 12.93 -11.09 12.44
C HIS A 373 13.81 -10.76 11.23
N GLN A 374 13.71 -11.52 10.15
CA GLN A 374 14.40 -11.23 8.90
C GLN A 374 13.95 -9.88 8.32
N GLU A 375 12.65 -9.62 8.21
CA GLU A 375 12.15 -8.34 7.69
C GLU A 375 12.53 -7.17 8.59
N THR A 376 12.47 -7.35 9.92
CA THR A 376 12.92 -6.36 10.89
C THR A 376 14.40 -6.02 10.66
N ARG A 377 15.26 -7.03 10.51
CA ARG A 377 16.70 -6.84 10.27
C ARG A 377 16.94 -6.06 8.97
N LEU A 378 16.23 -6.40 7.90
CA LEU A 378 16.36 -5.72 6.61
C LEU A 378 15.98 -4.23 6.72
N ILE A 379 14.87 -3.91 7.39
CA ILE A 379 14.43 -2.51 7.55
C ILE A 379 15.38 -1.74 8.49
N LEU A 380 15.54 -2.22 9.73
CA LEU A 380 16.18 -1.47 10.81
C LEU A 380 17.72 -1.51 10.76
N ASN A 381 18.30 -2.64 10.35
CA ASN A 381 19.75 -2.82 10.42
C ASN A 381 20.45 -2.60 9.07
N GLN A 382 19.73 -2.73 7.95
CA GLN A 382 20.35 -2.66 6.62
C GLN A 382 19.87 -1.47 5.80
N PHE A 383 18.56 -1.24 5.71
CA PHE A 383 18.01 -0.21 4.82
C PHE A 383 18.13 1.19 5.42
N LEU A 384 17.44 1.46 6.55
CA LEU A 384 17.40 2.79 7.15
C LEU A 384 18.78 3.35 7.55
N PRO A 385 19.71 2.56 8.12
CA PRO A 385 21.02 3.08 8.53
C PRO A 385 21.83 3.74 7.40
N ARG A 386 21.63 3.31 6.14
CA ARG A 386 22.32 3.87 4.97
C ARG A 386 22.00 5.34 4.73
N PHE A 387 20.85 5.81 5.22
CA PHE A 387 20.34 7.15 4.97
C PHE A 387 20.47 8.08 6.19
N LEU A 388 21.01 7.58 7.32
CA LEU A 388 21.20 8.39 8.54
C LEU A 388 22.27 9.48 8.40
N THR A 389 23.04 9.47 7.30
CA THR A 389 23.94 10.55 6.87
C THR A 389 23.19 11.77 6.32
N HIS A 390 21.87 11.70 6.19
CA HIS A 390 21.05 12.83 5.79
C HIS A 390 20.29 13.36 7.00
N ARG A 391 20.48 14.64 7.31
CA ARG A 391 19.91 15.25 8.52
C ARG A 391 18.39 15.06 8.67
N PRO A 392 17.54 15.26 7.64
CA PRO A 392 16.10 15.04 7.78
C PRO A 392 15.73 13.58 8.11
N MET A 393 16.49 12.61 7.58
CA MET A 393 16.28 11.20 7.89
C MET A 393 16.66 10.90 9.33
N LEU A 394 17.76 11.49 9.79
CA LEU A 394 18.24 11.32 11.14
C LEU A 394 17.28 11.93 12.17
N ASP A 395 16.69 13.09 11.89
CA ASP A 395 15.69 13.71 12.76
C ASP A 395 14.46 12.79 12.93
N LEU A 396 13.93 12.25 11.83
CA LEU A 396 12.81 11.29 11.87
C LEU A 396 13.19 9.97 12.53
N ALA A 397 14.39 9.44 12.23
CA ALA A 397 14.90 8.22 12.83
C ALA A 397 15.13 8.36 14.33
N ARG A 398 15.47 9.56 14.81
CA ARG A 398 15.57 9.88 16.23
C ARG A 398 14.21 9.85 16.91
N GLU A 399 13.17 10.38 16.28
CA GLU A 399 11.81 10.27 16.82
C GLU A 399 11.35 8.81 16.88
N ALA A 400 11.60 8.04 15.82
CA ALA A 400 11.36 6.60 15.83
C ALA A 400 12.14 5.89 16.95
N SER A 401 13.43 6.18 17.12
CA SER A 401 14.29 5.62 18.19
C SER A 401 13.72 5.87 19.60
N ARG A 402 13.17 7.06 19.86
CA ARG A 402 12.50 7.37 21.13
C ARG A 402 11.28 6.51 21.40
N VAL A 403 10.54 6.13 20.35
CA VAL A 403 9.40 5.21 20.49
C VAL A 403 9.89 3.79 20.78
N LEU A 404 10.96 3.36 20.11
CA LEU A 404 11.54 2.01 20.25
C LEU A 404 12.20 1.75 21.61
N THR A 405 12.71 2.80 22.27
CA THR A 405 13.37 2.71 23.58
C THR A 405 12.39 2.73 24.76
N ARG A 406 11.09 2.94 24.52
CA ARG A 406 10.08 2.88 25.58
C ARG A 406 10.04 1.47 26.18
N PRO A 407 9.83 1.34 27.50
CA PRO A 407 9.69 0.03 28.12
C PRO A 407 8.45 -0.66 27.53
N PRO A 408 8.58 -1.89 27.03
CA PRO A 408 7.47 -2.56 26.39
C PRO A 408 6.45 -3.06 27.44
N LYS A 409 5.17 -3.08 27.08
CA LYS A 409 4.11 -3.68 27.93
C LYS A 409 4.24 -5.19 28.09
N ARG A 410 4.91 -5.87 27.14
CA ARG A 410 5.17 -7.31 27.11
C ARG A 410 6.65 -7.56 26.79
N LYS A 411 7.24 -8.70 27.14
CA LYS A 411 8.67 -8.96 26.82
C LYS A 411 8.86 -9.27 25.33
N HIS A 412 9.75 -8.53 24.67
CA HIS A 412 10.23 -8.81 23.31
C HIS A 412 11.21 -9.99 23.29
N THR A 413 11.41 -10.62 22.14
CA THR A 413 12.48 -11.63 21.99
C THR A 413 13.86 -10.96 22.04
N ALA A 414 14.88 -11.72 22.45
CA ALA A 414 16.26 -11.22 22.51
C ALA A 414 16.75 -10.78 21.12
N LEU A 415 16.41 -11.54 20.08
CA LEU A 415 16.78 -11.23 18.70
C LEU A 415 16.15 -9.92 18.21
N PHE A 416 14.85 -9.71 18.46
CA PHE A 416 14.19 -8.45 18.12
C PHE A 416 14.79 -7.26 18.87
N THR A 417 15.09 -7.44 20.16
CA THR A 417 15.74 -6.41 20.99
C THR A 417 17.12 -6.05 20.44
N ALA A 418 17.88 -7.01 19.92
CA ALA A 418 19.16 -6.75 19.28
C ALA A 418 19.03 -5.93 17.99
N HIS A 419 17.98 -6.15 17.18
CA HIS A 419 17.71 -5.33 16.00
C HIS A 419 17.38 -3.89 16.36
N ILE A 420 16.51 -3.69 17.37
CA ILE A 420 16.21 -2.34 17.88
C ILE A 420 17.49 -1.66 18.36
N LYS A 421 18.27 -2.34 19.21
CA LYS A 421 19.51 -1.78 19.77
C LYS A 421 20.48 -1.34 18.67
N TYR A 422 20.65 -2.16 17.63
CA TYR A 422 21.52 -1.81 16.50
C TYR A 422 21.08 -0.50 15.83
N PHE A 423 19.78 -0.36 15.55
CA PHE A 423 19.24 0.85 14.93
C PHE A 423 19.37 2.07 15.83
N THR A 424 19.03 1.95 17.12
CA THR A 424 19.13 3.07 18.08
C THR A 424 20.59 3.49 18.27
N ASP A 425 21.52 2.54 18.40
CA ASP A 425 22.96 2.83 18.50
C ASP A 425 23.48 3.54 17.25
N ALA A 426 23.02 3.16 16.05
CA ALA A 426 23.38 3.82 14.80
C ALA A 426 22.84 5.25 14.73
N VAL A 427 21.60 5.48 15.16
CA VAL A 427 21.01 6.82 15.26
C VAL A 427 21.78 7.69 16.24
N ASP A 428 22.10 7.19 17.44
CA ASP A 428 22.82 7.94 18.46
C ASP A 428 24.26 8.26 18.02
N LEU A 429 24.95 7.30 17.39
CA LEU A 429 26.28 7.51 16.82
C LEU A 429 26.27 8.61 15.76
N MET A 430 25.33 8.54 14.81
CA MET A 430 25.22 9.55 13.76
C MET A 430 24.79 10.90 14.33
N TRP A 431 23.87 10.94 15.29
CA TRP A 431 23.46 12.15 15.98
C TRP A 431 24.62 12.81 16.74
N GLY A 432 25.44 12.01 17.41
CA GLY A 432 26.67 12.48 18.08
C GLY A 432 27.64 13.14 17.10
N ARG A 433 27.76 12.62 15.88
CA ARG A 433 28.58 13.23 14.81
C ARG A 433 28.04 14.58 14.34
N TYR A 434 26.73 14.82 14.42
CA TYR A 434 26.12 16.11 14.08
C TYR A 434 26.11 17.14 15.21
N LEU A 435 26.24 16.71 16.48
CA LEU A 435 26.26 17.62 17.63
C LEU A 435 27.59 18.39 17.77
N SER A 436 28.61 18.03 16.98
CA SER A 436 29.79 18.85 16.71
C SER A 436 29.80 19.12 15.21
N PRO A 437 29.51 20.35 14.71
CA PRO A 437 29.50 20.60 13.28
C PRO A 437 30.87 20.20 12.73
N SER A 438 30.87 19.15 11.90
CA SER A 438 32.08 18.66 11.30
C SER A 438 32.50 19.62 10.19
N ASP A 439 33.79 19.69 9.91
CA ASP A 439 34.36 20.49 8.81
C ASP A 439 33.68 20.16 7.45
N SER A 440 33.14 18.94 7.30
CA SER A 440 32.34 18.50 6.15
C SER A 440 30.94 19.13 6.05
N ASP A 441 30.26 19.39 7.17
CA ASP A 441 28.95 20.06 7.15
C ASP A 441 29.13 21.53 6.77
N LEU A 442 30.13 22.19 7.36
CA LEU A 442 30.53 23.55 6.97
C LEU A 442 30.95 23.62 5.50
N ARG A 443 31.63 22.60 4.98
CA ARG A 443 31.96 22.48 3.55
C ARG A 443 30.73 22.25 2.67
N PHE A 444 29.77 21.44 3.08
CA PHE A 444 28.52 21.24 2.34
C PHE A 444 27.71 22.54 2.26
N TYR A 445 27.51 23.21 3.40
CA TYR A 445 26.85 24.53 3.44
C TYR A 445 27.64 25.56 2.63
N GLY A 446 28.97 25.57 2.74
CA GLY A 446 29.85 26.42 1.94
C GLY A 446 29.70 26.16 0.44
N ASN A 447 29.60 24.90 0.00
CA ASN A 447 29.44 24.53 -1.40
C ASN A 447 28.05 24.87 -1.94
N ALA A 448 26.98 24.65 -1.16
CA ALA A 448 25.62 25.05 -1.55
C ALA A 448 25.52 26.58 -1.69
N MET A 449 26.03 27.35 -0.72
CA MET A 449 26.08 28.80 -0.76
C MET A 449 26.92 29.33 -1.94
N LEU A 450 28.03 28.65 -2.27
CA LEU A 450 28.90 29.01 -3.38
C LEU A 450 28.24 28.76 -4.73
N SER A 451 27.51 27.65 -4.88
CA SER A 451 26.75 27.33 -6.10
C SER A 451 25.67 28.39 -6.36
N ASP A 452 24.90 28.74 -5.33
CA ASP A 452 23.84 29.75 -5.46
C ASP A 452 24.40 31.16 -5.69
N LEU A 453 25.55 31.49 -5.11
CA LEU A 453 26.28 32.73 -5.39
C LEU A 453 26.66 32.83 -6.88
N VAL A 454 27.15 31.72 -7.47
CA VAL A 454 27.53 31.68 -8.89
C VAL A 454 26.30 31.86 -9.79
N LEU A 455 25.18 31.21 -9.46
CA LEU A 455 23.92 31.34 -10.21
C LEU A 455 23.38 32.77 -10.19
N ASN A 456 23.53 33.48 -9.07
CA ASN A 456 23.03 34.85 -8.88
C ASN A 456 24.07 35.95 -9.17
N MET A 457 25.27 35.60 -9.64
CA MET A 457 26.38 36.53 -9.88
C MET A 457 26.01 37.69 -10.83
N HIS A 458 25.12 37.43 -11.80
CA HIS A 458 24.63 38.45 -12.73
C HIS A 458 23.82 39.56 -12.03
N GLN A 459 23.06 39.23 -10.99
CA GLN A 459 22.31 40.22 -10.19
C GLN A 459 23.26 41.06 -9.35
N TYR A 460 24.28 40.42 -8.77
CA TYR A 460 25.32 41.11 -8.00
C TYR A 460 26.11 42.08 -8.89
N ASN A 461 26.55 41.66 -10.07
CA ASN A 461 27.26 42.52 -11.01
C ASN A 461 26.42 43.73 -11.43
N ARG A 462 25.11 43.56 -11.64
CA ARG A 462 24.20 44.70 -11.92
C ARG A 462 24.07 45.65 -10.74
N ALA A 463 24.02 45.14 -9.51
CA ALA A 463 23.90 45.95 -8.30
C ALA A 463 25.21 46.66 -7.93
N ALA A 464 26.36 46.02 -8.13
CA ALA A 464 27.70 46.55 -7.87
C ALA A 464 28.10 47.70 -8.81
N LEU A 465 27.44 47.84 -9.97
CA LEU A 465 27.61 48.97 -10.88
C LEU A 465 27.00 50.28 -10.34
N GLN A 466 26.26 50.23 -9.23
CA GLN A 466 25.78 51.43 -8.54
C GLN A 466 26.87 51.95 -7.59
N PRO A 467 27.40 53.18 -7.78
CA PRO A 467 28.62 53.67 -7.14
C PRO A 467 28.57 53.83 -5.60
N PHE A 468 27.43 53.57 -4.95
CA PHE A 468 27.24 53.83 -3.52
C PHE A 468 26.56 52.69 -2.74
N ARG A 469 26.30 51.53 -3.36
CA ARG A 469 25.62 50.41 -2.70
C ARG A 469 26.39 49.14 -2.88
N LEU A 470 26.82 48.55 -1.76
CA LEU A 470 27.29 47.18 -1.78
C LEU A 470 26.16 46.30 -1.35
N PRO A 471 25.74 45.36 -2.20
CA PRO A 471 24.77 44.39 -1.78
C PRO A 471 25.44 43.38 -0.85
N LEU A 472 24.90 43.24 0.36
CA LEU A 472 25.12 42.13 1.27
C LEU A 472 24.31 40.95 0.75
N LEU A 473 24.98 39.82 0.54
CA LEU A 473 24.31 38.56 0.31
C LEU A 473 23.92 37.96 1.65
N VAL A 474 22.63 37.98 1.95
CA VAL A 474 22.08 37.40 3.17
C VAL A 474 21.54 36.01 2.83
N PHE A 475 22.09 35.01 3.49
CA PHE A 475 21.59 33.65 3.51
C PHE A 475 20.81 33.48 4.81
N ASN A 476 19.48 33.56 4.72
CA ASN A 476 18.64 33.35 5.89
C ASN A 476 18.37 31.85 6.06
N TYR A 477 19.12 31.22 6.94
CA TYR A 477 18.87 29.86 7.41
C TYR A 477 17.97 29.92 8.65
N GLU A 478 16.78 30.47 8.47
CA GLU A 478 15.68 30.11 9.36
C GLU A 478 15.37 28.66 9.03
N SER A 479 15.39 27.79 10.04
CA SER A 479 14.78 26.47 9.92
C SER A 479 13.29 26.70 9.67
N LYS A 480 12.89 26.99 8.44
CA LYS A 480 11.51 26.81 8.02
C LYS A 480 11.32 25.31 8.12
N PHE A 481 10.78 24.85 9.26
CA PHE A 481 10.17 23.55 9.35
C PHE A 481 9.03 23.62 8.35
N PRO A 482 9.18 22.96 7.19
CA PRO A 482 8.21 23.18 6.16
C PRO A 482 6.95 22.39 6.51
N ASP A 483 5.79 23.03 6.42
CA ASP A 483 4.51 22.32 6.52
C ASP A 483 4.30 21.36 5.33
N GLN A 484 5.12 21.49 4.27
CA GLN A 484 5.11 20.64 3.08
C GLN A 484 6.50 20.08 2.72
N PRO A 485 6.65 18.80 2.34
CA PRO A 485 7.95 18.17 2.07
C PRO A 485 8.80 18.82 0.96
N HIS A 486 8.24 19.71 0.15
CA HIS A 486 8.91 20.41 -0.96
C HIS A 486 9.70 21.64 -0.50
N ASP A 487 9.39 22.17 0.69
CA ASP A 487 9.99 23.41 1.22
C ASP A 487 11.21 23.10 2.13
N ALA A 488 11.76 21.89 2.05
CA ALA A 488 12.93 21.49 2.84
C ALA A 488 14.16 22.29 2.41
N TYR A 489 14.58 23.21 3.29
CA TYR A 489 15.73 24.11 3.15
C TYR A 489 15.57 25.21 2.10
N GLY A 490 14.61 26.12 2.32
CA GLY A 490 14.65 27.43 1.67
C GLY A 490 15.76 28.28 2.27
N VAL A 491 16.94 28.31 1.64
CA VAL A 491 17.90 29.39 1.88
C VAL A 491 17.37 30.61 1.13
N ASP A 492 16.68 31.50 1.84
CA ASP A 492 16.24 32.76 1.23
C ASP A 492 17.48 33.63 1.02
N ILE A 493 17.84 33.84 -0.26
CA ILE A 493 18.94 34.71 -0.65
C ILE A 493 18.36 36.09 -0.96
N ALA A 494 18.73 37.07 -0.15
CA ALA A 494 18.40 38.46 -0.41
C ALA A 494 19.68 39.26 -0.69
N LEU A 495 19.65 40.05 -1.75
CA LEU A 495 20.59 41.14 -1.97
C LEU A 495 20.05 42.35 -1.21
N VAL A 496 20.64 42.66 -0.07
CA VAL A 496 20.24 43.79 0.78
C VAL A 496 21.34 44.84 0.74
N ASP A 497 21.03 46.12 0.67
CA ASP A 497 22.07 47.16 0.78
C ASP A 497 22.75 47.03 2.16
N VAL A 498 24.09 46.90 2.21
CA VAL A 498 24.88 46.80 3.44
C VAL A 498 24.53 47.91 4.45
N ALA A 499 24.15 49.11 3.99
CA ALA A 499 23.71 50.19 4.87
C ALA A 499 22.30 49.98 5.45
N SER A 500 21.43 49.28 4.71
CA SER A 500 20.05 48.93 5.10
C SER A 500 19.93 47.59 5.84
N ALA A 501 20.88 46.67 5.62
CA ALA A 501 21.03 45.41 6.31
C ALA A 501 21.61 45.67 7.69
N ALA A 502 20.83 46.32 8.55
CA ALA A 502 20.98 46.16 9.97
C ALA A 502 20.70 44.69 10.26
N VAL A 503 21.70 43.81 10.13
CA VAL A 503 21.66 42.47 10.70
C VAL A 503 21.24 42.70 12.15
N PRO A 504 20.02 42.31 12.58
CA PRO A 504 19.44 42.79 13.84
C PRO A 504 20.36 42.50 15.05
N VAL A 505 21.13 41.43 14.95
CA VAL A 505 22.18 41.04 15.91
C VAL A 505 23.27 42.12 16.06
N TYR A 506 23.68 42.85 15.02
CA TYR A 506 24.70 43.91 15.10
C TYR A 506 24.16 45.30 15.46
N ALA A 507 22.84 45.47 15.52
CA ALA A 507 22.22 46.74 15.91
C ALA A 507 22.28 46.98 17.43
N GLN A 508 22.50 45.94 18.23
CA GLN A 508 22.54 46.06 19.69
C GLN A 508 23.86 46.71 20.15
N PRO A 509 23.84 47.62 21.16
CA PRO A 509 25.04 48.32 21.64
C PRO A 509 26.21 47.39 22.02
N ARG A 510 25.91 46.18 22.54
CA ARG A 510 26.90 45.17 22.90
C ARG A 510 27.74 44.65 21.72
N HIS A 511 27.25 44.83 20.48
CA HIS A 511 27.94 44.43 19.26
C HIS A 511 28.59 45.63 18.53
N ALA A 512 28.69 46.81 19.15
CA ALA A 512 29.30 48.00 18.53
C ALA A 512 30.78 47.81 18.12
N ARG A 513 31.54 46.98 18.85
CA ARG A 513 32.90 46.60 18.46
C ARG A 513 32.91 45.73 17.20
N VAL A 514 32.08 44.69 17.22
CA VAL A 514 31.89 43.75 16.10
C VAL A 514 31.44 44.48 14.83
N ARG A 515 30.50 45.42 14.95
CA ARG A 515 30.06 46.27 13.84
C ARG A 515 31.18 47.15 13.29
N ARG A 516 32.04 47.72 14.15
CA ARG A 516 33.20 48.50 13.70
C ARG A 516 34.22 47.64 12.96
N GLU A 517 34.49 46.43 13.45
CA GLU A 517 35.37 45.46 12.80
C GLU A 517 34.82 45.05 11.42
N TRP A 518 33.52 44.81 11.31
CA TRP A 518 32.84 44.56 10.03
C TRP A 518 32.94 45.75 9.05
N CYS A 519 32.69 46.97 9.52
CA CYS A 519 32.78 48.17 8.68
C CYS A 519 34.23 48.43 8.22
N ALA A 520 35.22 48.18 9.08
CA ALA A 520 36.63 48.27 8.73
C ALA A 520 37.02 47.23 7.66
N ALA A 521 36.62 45.96 7.85
CA ALA A 521 36.86 44.91 6.88
C ALA A 521 36.21 45.21 5.52
N LEU A 522 34.99 45.75 5.52
CA LEU A 522 34.30 46.19 4.30
C LEU A 522 35.02 47.34 3.56
N ALA A 523 35.86 48.12 4.24
CA ALA A 523 36.67 49.17 3.64
C ALA A 523 37.98 48.62 3.02
N GLU A 524 38.49 47.49 3.52
CA GLU A 524 39.71 46.81 3.06
C GLU A 524 39.50 45.92 1.81
N ARG A 525 38.67 46.36 0.86
CA ARG A 525 38.36 45.56 -0.35
C ARG A 525 39.60 45.31 -1.18
N ASP A 526 39.58 44.19 -1.91
CA ASP A 526 40.59 43.96 -2.93
C ASP A 526 40.51 45.05 -4.01
N ALA A 527 41.53 45.89 -4.09
CA ALA A 527 41.59 46.97 -5.08
C ALA A 527 41.92 46.45 -6.50
N ARG A 528 42.17 45.14 -6.67
CA ARG A 528 42.53 44.55 -7.96
C ARG A 528 41.28 44.45 -8.86
N PRO A 529 41.30 45.00 -10.09
CA PRO A 529 40.12 45.03 -10.99
C PRO A 529 39.53 43.66 -11.35
N ALA A 530 40.33 42.60 -11.28
CA ALA A 530 39.93 41.24 -11.62
C ALA A 530 39.34 40.45 -10.44
N TRP A 531 39.27 41.05 -9.24
CA TRP A 531 38.76 40.42 -8.02
C TRP A 531 37.56 41.18 -7.48
N THR A 532 36.49 40.44 -7.20
CA THR A 532 35.30 41.00 -6.54
C THR A 532 35.22 40.47 -5.11
N THR A 533 35.06 41.38 -4.14
CA THR A 533 34.82 41.01 -2.74
C THR A 533 33.32 41.07 -2.45
N PHE A 534 32.76 39.94 -2.01
CA PHE A 534 31.37 39.72 -1.67
C PHE A 534 31.22 39.71 -0.15
N PRO A 535 30.49 40.68 0.42
CA PRO A 535 30.07 40.57 1.80
C PRO A 535 28.93 39.56 1.92
N LEU A 536 29.11 38.59 2.80
CA LEU A 536 28.15 37.51 3.05
C LEU A 536 27.70 37.57 4.52
N SER A 537 26.41 37.29 4.76
CA SER A 537 25.87 37.04 6.09
C SER A 537 25.05 35.76 6.08
N LEU A 538 25.37 34.83 6.98
CA LEU A 538 24.61 33.61 7.21
C LEU A 538 23.92 33.75 8.58
N VAL A 539 22.60 33.75 8.57
CA VAL A 539 21.78 33.76 9.79
C VAL A 539 21.34 32.34 10.08
N MET A 540 21.79 31.77 11.17
CA MET A 540 21.45 30.41 11.62
C MET A 540 20.50 30.50 12.82
N SER A 541 19.31 29.91 12.71
CA SER A 541 18.40 29.74 13.84
C SER A 541 18.62 28.38 14.53
N HIS A 542 18.55 28.33 15.85
CA HIS A 542 18.59 27.08 16.63
C HIS A 542 17.22 26.36 16.73
N GLY A 543 16.21 26.79 15.97
CA GLY A 543 14.89 26.17 15.91
C GLY A 543 13.74 27.18 15.88
N PRO A 544 12.48 26.72 15.73
CA PRO A 544 11.32 27.60 15.51
C PRO A 544 10.85 28.31 16.80
N ALA A 545 11.28 27.82 17.97
CA ALA A 545 10.97 28.39 19.28
C ALA A 545 12.21 28.92 20.03
N ALA A 546 13.40 28.88 19.40
CA ALA A 546 14.63 29.34 20.04
C ALA A 546 14.81 30.85 19.82
N PRO A 547 14.86 31.69 20.88
CA PRO A 547 15.13 33.12 20.72
C PRO A 547 16.59 33.41 20.32
N ARG A 548 17.43 32.37 20.25
CA ARG A 548 18.86 32.48 19.97
C ARG A 548 19.10 32.34 18.47
N ARG A 549 19.61 33.41 17.87
CA ARG A 549 20.12 33.45 16.50
C ARG A 549 21.64 33.51 16.53
N GLN A 550 22.30 32.75 15.67
CA GLN A 550 23.73 32.88 15.42
C GLN A 550 23.91 33.51 14.04
N VAL A 551 24.69 34.57 13.95
CA VAL A 551 25.03 35.18 12.67
C VAL A 551 26.51 35.01 12.42
N MET A 552 26.84 34.51 11.24
CA MET A 552 28.18 34.53 10.68
C MET A 552 28.23 35.60 9.60
N THR A 553 29.24 36.46 9.62
CA THR A 553 29.54 37.36 8.50
C THR A 553 30.92 37.08 7.96
N ALA A 554 31.07 37.17 6.65
CA ALA A 554 32.34 36.91 5.97
C ALA A 554 32.54 37.84 4.77
N LEU A 555 33.80 38.05 4.39
CA LEU A 555 34.19 38.66 3.12
C LEU A 555 34.82 37.60 2.22
N LEU A 556 34.12 37.23 1.16
CA LEU A 556 34.59 36.27 0.16
C LEU A 556 35.14 37.05 -1.04
N SER A 557 36.41 36.86 -1.40
CA SER A 557 36.99 37.41 -2.62
C SER A 557 37.07 36.34 -3.70
N VAL A 558 36.50 36.63 -4.87
CA VAL A 558 36.47 35.72 -6.03
C VAL A 558 37.10 36.40 -7.24
N TYR A 559 37.87 35.63 -8.02
CA TYR A 559 38.38 36.07 -9.31
C TYR A 559 37.26 36.07 -10.35
N THR A 560 36.90 37.26 -10.86
CA THR A 560 35.70 37.45 -11.70
C THR A 560 36.00 37.79 -13.16
N ALA A 561 37.27 37.86 -13.56
CA ALA A 561 37.63 38.10 -14.96
C ALA A 561 37.17 36.92 -15.86
N GLY A 562 36.71 37.21 -17.08
CA GLY A 562 36.48 36.20 -18.13
C GLY A 562 35.54 35.04 -17.77
N GLU A 563 34.54 35.27 -16.90
CA GLU A 563 33.63 34.24 -16.38
C GLU A 563 34.28 33.07 -15.61
N SER A 564 35.55 33.21 -15.21
CA SER A 564 36.30 32.14 -14.52
C SER A 564 35.62 31.65 -13.23
N TYR A 565 34.78 32.49 -12.61
CA TYR A 565 33.97 32.12 -11.45
C TYR A 565 32.93 31.01 -11.72
N LYS A 566 32.53 30.76 -12.98
CA LYS A 566 31.58 29.68 -13.31
C LYS A 566 32.13 28.28 -13.02
N ALA A 567 33.46 28.13 -13.06
CA ALA A 567 34.12 26.88 -12.68
C ALA A 567 33.88 26.50 -11.21
N LEU A 568 33.56 27.47 -10.33
CA LEU A 568 33.25 27.23 -8.91
C LEU A 568 32.01 26.36 -8.68
N ALA A 569 31.05 26.36 -9.61
CA ALA A 569 29.80 25.61 -9.47
C ALA A 569 29.93 24.12 -9.83
N VAL A 570 30.98 23.74 -10.58
CA VAL A 570 31.16 22.38 -11.12
C VAL A 570 31.98 21.48 -10.17
N GLY A 571 32.48 22.04 -9.06
CA GLY A 571 33.34 21.35 -8.11
C GLY A 571 34.82 21.66 -8.35
N ALA A 572 35.58 21.82 -7.27
CA ALA A 572 37.01 22.07 -7.35
C ALA A 572 37.74 20.76 -7.67
N ASP A 573 38.13 20.55 -8.93
CA ASP A 573 39.18 19.60 -9.26
C ASP A 573 40.52 20.09 -8.69
N ASP A 574 41.43 19.19 -8.32
CA ASP A 574 42.75 19.51 -7.75
C ASP A 574 43.65 20.36 -8.68
N SER A 575 43.22 20.61 -9.92
CA SER A 575 43.93 21.38 -10.96
C SER A 575 43.81 22.91 -10.84
N TRP A 576 43.15 23.44 -9.81
CA TRP A 576 42.94 24.88 -9.67
C TRP A 576 44.24 25.64 -9.36
N ASP A 577 44.59 26.58 -10.23
CA ASP A 577 45.66 27.55 -10.00
C ASP A 577 45.42 28.28 -8.66
N ALA A 578 46.37 28.15 -7.73
CA ALA A 578 46.31 28.79 -6.42
C ALA A 578 46.17 30.32 -6.50
N ALA A 579 46.55 30.91 -7.63
CA ALA A 579 46.40 32.33 -7.89
C ALA A 579 44.93 32.76 -8.02
N THR A 580 44.01 31.92 -8.51
CA THR A 580 42.60 32.30 -8.83
C THR A 580 41.56 31.71 -7.87
N ARG A 581 41.98 30.91 -6.89
CA ARG A 581 41.09 30.33 -5.86
C ARG A 581 40.37 31.42 -5.04
N PRO A 582 39.07 31.25 -4.72
CA PRO A 582 38.37 32.13 -3.80
C PRO A 582 39.05 32.19 -2.45
N ARG A 583 38.98 33.35 -1.79
CA ARG A 583 39.62 33.57 -0.50
C ARG A 583 38.63 34.19 0.47
N ILE A 584 38.51 33.61 1.65
CA ILE A 584 37.85 34.27 2.77
C ILE A 584 38.86 35.24 3.37
N LYS A 585 38.65 36.55 3.18
CA LYS A 585 39.54 37.58 3.72
C LYS A 585 39.27 37.89 5.18
N TRP A 586 38.04 37.67 5.60
CA TRP A 586 37.57 38.05 6.92
C TRP A 586 36.35 37.21 7.29
N ILE A 587 36.25 36.77 8.54
CA ILE A 587 35.11 36.02 9.08
C ILE A 587 34.88 36.41 10.54
N GLN A 588 33.62 36.54 10.93
CA GLN A 588 33.23 36.82 12.30
C GLN A 588 31.92 36.13 12.64
N TYR A 589 31.78 35.76 13.91
CA TYR A 589 30.58 35.18 14.47
C TYR A 589 30.02 36.09 15.55
N ALA A 590 28.70 36.28 15.55
CA ALA A 590 27.98 36.89 16.64
C ALA A 590 26.79 36.03 17.07
N PHE A 591 26.55 36.06 18.38
CA PHE A 591 25.51 35.28 19.02
C PHE A 591 24.51 36.23 19.63
N GLU A 592 23.26 36.09 19.26
CA GLU A 592 22.16 36.69 19.98
C GLU A 592 21.89 35.84 21.23
N ARG A 593 22.40 36.30 22.38
CA ARG A 593 21.89 35.81 23.67
C ARG A 593 20.51 36.43 23.84
N GLY A 594 19.49 35.60 23.65
CA GLY A 594 18.11 35.89 24.02
C GLY A 594 17.95 36.08 25.52
#